data_AF-A0A4Z0IYM4-F1
#
_entry.id   AF-A0A4Z0IYM4-F1
#
_cell.length_a   1.000
_cell.length_b   1.000
_cell.length_c   1.000
_cell.angle_alpha   90.00
_cell.angle_beta   90.00
_cell.angle_gamma   90.00
#
_symmetry.space_group_name_H-M   'P 1'
#
loop_
_entity.id
_entity.type
_entity.pdbx_description
1 polymer ?
#
loop_
_entity_poly.entity_id
_entity_poly.type
_entity_poly.pdbx_seq_one_letter_code
_entity_poly.pdbx_strand_id
1 'polypeptide(L)'
;MAEEDIDIELQDTGEFLASIHTDTGTEEIVLILSDAEDVSDGVLGNDEATARATVEFMLKHQAAGDLPDRIDLVDISAAYDGGIEAIRDLRS
;
A
#
# COMPACT_ATOMS: atom_id res chain seq x y z
N MET A 1 18.34 10.90 3.30
CA MET A 1 17.62 9.93 2.46
C MET A 1 16.47 10.73 1.91
N ALA A 2 16.29 10.81 0.59
CA ALA A 2 15.13 11.52 0.05
C ALA A 2 13.91 10.80 0.61
N GLU A 3 13.14 11.51 1.44
CA GLU A 3 11.86 11.02 1.90
C GLU A 3 10.97 11.01 0.66
N GLU A 4 10.72 9.82 0.11
CA GLU A 4 9.72 9.65 -0.95
C GLU A 4 8.41 10.21 -0.42
N ASP A 5 7.88 11.23 -1.08
CA ASP A 5 6.63 11.87 -0.66
C ASP A 5 5.49 10.99 -1.20
N ILE A 6 4.71 10.43 -0.28
CA ILE A 6 3.59 9.53 -0.59
C ILE A 6 2.29 10.28 -0.29
N ASP A 7 1.57 10.63 -1.36
CA ASP A 7 0.21 11.15 -1.30
C ASP A 7 -0.79 10.01 -1.48
N ILE A 8 -1.81 9.94 -0.65
CA ILE A 8 -2.88 8.92 -0.72
C ILE A 8 -4.21 9.64 -0.92
N GLU A 9 -4.98 9.23 -1.93
CA GLU A 9 -6.30 9.79 -2.23
C GLU A 9 -7.35 8.69 -2.36
N LEU A 10 -8.45 8.78 -1.60
CA LEU A 10 -9.60 7.89 -1.76
C LEU A 10 -10.38 8.26 -3.02
N GLN A 11 -10.53 7.28 -3.92
CA GLN A 11 -11.24 7.41 -5.17
C GLN A 11 -12.75 7.16 -4.99
N ASP A 12 -13.57 7.66 -5.91
CA ASP A 12 -15.02 7.44 -5.91
C ASP A 12 -15.43 5.96 -5.99
N THR A 13 -14.51 5.09 -6.42
CA THR A 13 -14.70 3.63 -6.50
C THR A 13 -14.55 2.93 -5.15
N GLY A 14 -14.03 3.61 -4.12
CA GLY A 14 -13.67 3.02 -2.83
C GLY A 14 -12.26 2.40 -2.79
N GLU A 15 -11.47 2.61 -3.84
CA GLU A 15 -10.04 2.28 -3.92
C GLU A 15 -9.20 3.48 -3.52
N PHE A 16 -7.94 3.27 -3.13
CA PHE A 16 -7.00 4.35 -2.86
C PHE A 16 -6.00 4.50 -4.01
N LEU A 17 -5.76 5.73 -4.44
CA LEU A 17 -4.67 6.06 -5.36
C LEU A 17 -3.49 6.58 -4.53
N ALA A 18 -2.35 5.90 -4.64
CA ALA A 18 -1.09 6.35 -4.06
C ALA A 18 -0.21 6.98 -5.13
N SER A 19 0.22 8.21 -4.89
CA SER A 19 1.17 8.94 -5.71
C SER A 19 2.51 8.99 -4.98
N ILE A 20 3.52 8.33 -5.55
CA ILE A 20 4.87 8.24 -5.00
C ILE A 20 5.76 9.20 -5.77
N HIS A 21 6.15 10.29 -5.14
CA HIS A 21 7.04 11.28 -5.74
C HIS A 21 8.50 10.86 -5.58
N THR A 22 9.12 10.47 -6.69
CA THR A 22 10.54 10.08 -6.78
C THR A 22 11.37 11.15 -7.50
N ASP A 23 12.70 11.06 -7.42
CA ASP A 23 13.60 11.94 -8.19
C ASP A 23 13.42 11.83 -9.72
N THR A 24 12.84 10.71 -10.20
CA THR A 24 12.66 10.42 -11.62
C THR A 24 11.27 10.75 -12.15
N GLY A 25 10.30 11.00 -11.29
CA GLY A 25 8.91 11.22 -11.65
C GLY A 25 7.93 10.85 -10.53
N THR A 26 6.64 10.89 -10.85
CA THR A 26 5.58 10.42 -9.95
C THR A 26 5.10 9.07 -10.45
N GLU A 27 5.14 8.06 -9.59
CA GLU A 27 4.56 6.74 -9.86
C GLU A 27 3.20 6.66 -9.17
N GLU A 28 2.18 6.18 -9.88
CA GLU A 28 0.81 6.09 -9.39
C GLU A 28 0.40 4.63 -9.23
N ILE A 29 -0.16 4.28 -8.07
CA ILE A 29 -0.54 2.90 -7.74
C ILE A 29 -1.94 2.87 -7.17
N VAL A 30 -2.77 1.96 -7.68
CA VAL A 30 -4.12 1.71 -7.16
C VAL A 30 -4.08 0.63 -6.09
N LEU A 31 -4.51 0.97 -4.88
CA LEU A 31 -4.65 0.07 -3.74
C LEU A 31 -6.11 -0.33 -3.56
N ILE A 32 -6.35 -1.64 -3.59
CA ILE A 32 -7.64 -2.26 -3.31
C ILE A 32 -7.59 -2.79 -1.88
N LEU A 33 -8.30 -2.12 -0.98
CA LEU A 33 -8.36 -2.50 0.44
C LEU A 33 -9.76 -2.92 0.88
N SER A 34 -10.66 -3.19 -0.08
CA SER A 34 -12.04 -3.58 0.21
C SER A 34 -12.12 -4.87 1.03
N ASP A 35 -11.18 -5.79 0.83
CA ASP A 35 -11.08 -7.06 1.58
C ASP A 35 -10.07 -6.99 2.75
N ALA A 36 -9.58 -5.80 3.11
CA ALA A 36 -8.55 -5.64 4.14
C ALA A 36 -8.93 -6.27 5.48
N GLU A 37 -10.18 -6.06 5.92
CA GLU A 37 -10.68 -6.62 7.18
C GLU A 37 -10.77 -8.14 7.13
N ASP A 38 -11.15 -8.73 5.99
CA ASP A 38 -11.28 -10.19 5.86
C ASP A 38 -9.89 -10.86 5.82
N VAL A 39 -8.97 -10.32 5.01
CA VAL A 39 -7.61 -10.84 4.83
C VAL A 39 -6.78 -10.72 6.11
N SER A 40 -7.01 -9.69 6.92
CA SER A 40 -6.22 -9.40 8.11
C SER A 40 -6.86 -9.84 9.43
N ASP A 41 -7.98 -10.57 9.39
CA ASP A 41 -8.76 -10.95 10.59
C ASP A 41 -9.18 -9.71 11.42
N GLY A 42 -9.56 -8.63 10.73
CA GLY A 42 -10.02 -7.36 11.31
C GLY A 42 -8.92 -6.45 11.85
N VAL A 43 -7.65 -6.76 11.57
CA VAL A 43 -6.51 -5.99 12.08
C VAL A 43 -6.26 -4.72 11.23
N LEU A 44 -6.42 -4.82 9.92
CA LEU A 44 -6.31 -3.75 8.92
C LEU A 44 -7.70 -3.37 8.40
N GLY A 45 -7.88 -2.09 8.06
CA GLY A 45 -9.13 -1.56 7.55
C GLY A 45 -8.99 -0.98 6.14
N ASN A 46 -10.13 -0.68 5.52
CA ASN A 46 -10.16 0.07 4.26
C ASN A 46 -10.01 1.58 4.56
N ASP A 47 -8.82 1.98 4.99
CA ASP A 47 -8.50 3.33 5.45
C ASP A 47 -7.14 3.83 4.92
N GLU A 48 -6.97 5.15 4.92
CA GLU A 48 -5.77 5.81 4.40
C GLU A 48 -4.49 5.35 5.11
N ALA A 49 -4.56 5.05 6.42
CA ALA A 49 -3.38 4.61 7.17
C ALA A 49 -2.94 3.21 6.72
N THR A 50 -3.89 2.32 6.46
CA THR A 50 -3.63 1.00 5.88
C THR A 50 -3.07 1.13 4.44
N ALA A 51 -3.62 2.03 3.62
CA ALA A 51 -3.12 2.29 2.27
C ALA A 51 -1.67 2.78 2.28
N ARG A 52 -1.37 3.79 3.11
CA ARG A 52 -0.02 4.31 3.28
C ARG A 52 0.96 3.23 3.75
N ALA A 53 0.60 2.50 4.80
CA ALA A 53 1.44 1.43 5.34
C ALA A 53 1.71 0.31 4.31
N THR A 54 0.73 0.03 3.44
CA THR A 54 0.87 -0.94 2.34
C THR A 54 1.89 -0.46 1.31
N VAL A 55 1.84 0.81 0.91
CA VAL A 55 2.83 1.40 -0.01
C VAL A 55 4.22 1.41 0.61
N GLU A 56 4.35 1.83 1.87
CA GLU A 56 5.63 1.82 2.59
C GLU A 56 6.22 0.42 2.72
N PHE A 57 5.37 -0.59 2.96
CA PHE A 57 5.79 -1.99 2.98
C PHE A 57 6.36 -2.42 1.62
N MET A 58 5.71 -2.03 0.52
CA MET A 58 6.12 -2.39 -0.82
C MET A 58 7.42 -1.68 -1.25
N LEU A 59 7.57 -0.39 -0.92
CA LEU A 59 8.79 0.38 -1.17
C LEU A 59 10.01 -0.15 -0.40
N LYS A 60 9.79 -0.82 0.73
CA LYS A 60 10.86 -1.54 1.44
C LYS A 60 11.34 -2.80 0.72
N HIS A 61 10.51 -3.38 -0.15
CA HIS A 61 10.83 -4.61 -0.88
C HIS A 61 11.35 -4.34 -2.30
N GLN A 62 10.83 -3.32 -2.97
CA GLN A 62 11.21 -2.98 -4.34
C GLN A 62 11.09 -1.48 -4.61
N ALA A 63 11.79 -0.99 -5.65
CA ALA A 63 11.73 0.41 -6.03
C ALA A 63 10.35 0.81 -6.57
N ALA A 64 9.98 2.08 -6.45
CA ALA A 64 8.68 2.59 -6.87
C ALA A 64 8.32 2.22 -8.32
N GLY A 65 9.26 2.37 -9.26
CA GLY A 65 9.04 2.06 -10.68
C GLY A 65 9.01 0.56 -11.03
N ASP A 66 9.28 -0.32 -10.07
CA ASP A 66 9.08 -1.76 -10.20
C ASP A 66 7.79 -2.22 -9.52
N LEU A 67 7.04 -1.31 -8.87
CA LEU A 67 5.75 -1.63 -8.26
C LEU A 67 4.70 -1.91 -9.33
N PRO A 68 3.80 -2.88 -9.07
CA PRO A 68 2.67 -3.11 -9.96
C PRO A 68 1.72 -1.89 -9.88
N ASP A 69 1.05 -1.58 -11.00
CA ASP A 69 0.09 -0.47 -11.07
C ASP A 69 -1.13 -0.66 -10.13
N ARG A 70 -1.36 -1.90 -9.67
CA ARG A 70 -2.49 -2.28 -8.83
C ARG A 70 -2.06 -3.29 -7.78
N ILE A 71 -2.42 -3.03 -6.53
CA ILE A 71 -2.03 -3.81 -5.34
C ILE A 71 -3.28 -4.16 -4.54
N ASP A 72 -3.37 -5.41 -4.12
CA ASP A 72 -4.38 -5.93 -3.21
C ASP A 72 -3.70 -6.61 -2.00
N LEU A 73 -4.30 -6.53 -0.82
CA LEU A 73 -3.78 -7.20 0.38
C LEU A 73 -3.81 -8.73 0.27
N VAL A 74 -4.77 -9.31 -0.47
CA VAL A 74 -4.80 -10.73 -0.81
C VAL A 74 -3.50 -11.11 -1.52
N ASP A 75 -3.10 -10.34 -2.53
CA ASP A 75 -1.88 -10.60 -3.29
C ASP A 75 -0.63 -10.43 -2.41
N ILE A 76 -0.60 -9.43 -1.54
CA ILE A 76 0.50 -9.25 -0.59
C ILE A 76 0.58 -10.42 0.38
N SER A 77 -0.54 -10.86 0.94
CA SER A 77 -0.58 -11.99 1.88
C SER A 77 -0.11 -13.30 1.24
N ALA A 78 -0.35 -13.47 -0.07
CA ALA A 78 0.07 -14.62 -0.84
C ALA A 78 1.54 -14.54 -1.29
N ALA A 79 2.04 -13.35 -1.58
CA ALA A 79 3.41 -13.11 -2.06
C ALA A 79 4.43 -12.97 -0.92
N TYR A 80 4.02 -12.41 0.22
CA TYR A 80 4.88 -12.07 1.34
C TYR A 80 4.38 -12.72 2.64
N ASP A 81 5.13 -13.71 3.11
CA ASP A 81 4.89 -14.33 4.42
C ASP A 81 5.05 -13.27 5.53
N GLY A 82 4.01 -13.05 6.34
CA GLY A 82 3.97 -12.00 7.36
C GLY A 82 3.74 -10.58 6.82
N GLY A 83 3.37 -10.40 5.54
CA GLY A 83 3.13 -9.07 4.96
C GLY A 83 2.07 -8.26 5.71
N ILE A 84 0.98 -8.90 6.14
CA ILE A 84 -0.08 -8.26 6.94
C ILE A 84 0.43 -7.75 8.28
N GLU A 85 1.28 -8.52 8.96
CA GLU A 85 1.88 -8.13 10.24
C GLU A 85 2.82 -6.94 10.07
N ALA A 86 3.62 -6.93 9.00
CA ALA A 86 4.53 -5.82 8.70
C ALA A 86 3.78 -4.52 8.37
N ILE A 87 2.69 -4.60 7.59
CA ILE A 87 1.83 -3.45 7.28
C ILE A 87 1.17 -2.91 8.56
N ARG A 88 0.70 -3.80 9.43
CA ARG A 88 0.16 -3.41 10.74
C ARG A 88 1.18 -2.67 11.60
N ASP A 89 2.42 -3.16 11.66
CA ASP A 89 3.51 -2.49 12.39
C ASP A 89 3.81 -1.10 11.81
N LEU A 90 3.73 -0.95 10.49
CA LEU A 90 3.93 0.33 9.80
C LEU A 90 2.79 1.34 10.00
N ARG A 91 1.59 0.87 10.28
CA ARG A 91 0.42 1.73 10.58
C ARG A 91 0.50 2.41 11.95
N SER A 92 1.34 1.89 12.87
CA SER A 92 1.29 2.21 14.31
C SER A 92 1.88 3.56 14.70
#